data_AF-A0A6A6MBU3-F1
#
_entry.id   AF-A0A6A6MBU3-F1
#
_cell.length_a   1.000
_cell.length_b   1.000
_cell.length_c   1.000
_cell.angle_alpha   90.00
_cell.angle_beta   90.00
_cell.angle_gamma   90.00
#
_symmetry.space_group_name_H-M   'P 1'
#
loop_
_entity.id
_entity.type
_entity.pdbx_description
1 polymer ?
#
loop_
_entity_poly.entity_id
_entity_poly.type
_entity_poly.pdbx_seq_one_letter_code
_entity_poly.pdbx_strand_id
1 'polypeptide(L)'
;MYGRDPWGGPLEINAADSATDDERSRNLQELDRAALSRPLDETQQSWLLGPAEQKKKKKYVDLGCIIVSRKIFVWTVGTLLVSGFLAGFITLIVKTVPRHHHSKSPSDNYTLALHKALMFFNAQRSGKLPKHNNVSWRGNSCVNDGKSATGTIFKDLAGGYYDAGDAIKFHFPASFAMTMLSWSVIEYSAKYEAAGELNHVKDILSGELITFSRLSTTLRIPSPPLLHRLVQEILLEAIRLLMIIIAGCGLRH
;
A
#
# COMPACT_ATOMS: atom_id res chain seq x y z
N MET A 1 -34.12 -11.94 -17.58
CA MET A 1 -34.04 -10.71 -16.75
C MET A 1 -35.33 -10.56 -15.97
N TYR A 2 -35.23 -10.05 -14.74
CA TYR A 2 -36.28 -9.54 -13.85
C TYR A 2 -37.69 -10.15 -13.92
N GLY A 3 -38.06 -10.83 -12.83
CA GLY A 3 -39.41 -11.29 -12.59
C GLY A 3 -40.09 -10.55 -11.44
N ARG A 4 -41.41 -10.47 -11.56
CA ARG A 4 -42.43 -10.45 -10.51
C ARG A 4 -42.38 -9.29 -9.49
N ASP A 5 -43.24 -8.33 -9.78
CA ASP A 5 -43.63 -7.20 -8.92
C ASP A 5 -44.31 -7.71 -7.62
N PRO A 6 -44.08 -7.09 -6.44
CA PRO A 6 -44.49 -7.69 -5.17
C PRO A 6 -45.94 -7.43 -4.73
N TRP A 7 -46.67 -6.57 -5.45
CA TRP A 7 -47.94 -6.00 -5.00
C TRP A 7 -49.09 -6.36 -5.95
N GLY A 8 -49.56 -7.60 -5.83
CA GLY A 8 -50.68 -8.10 -6.63
C GLY A 8 -52.02 -7.51 -6.19
N GLY A 9 -52.64 -6.71 -7.06
CA GLY A 9 -54.01 -6.22 -6.94
C GLY A 9 -54.52 -5.74 -8.32
N PRO A 10 -55.82 -5.91 -8.67
CA PRO A 10 -56.24 -5.83 -10.06
C PRO A 10 -56.39 -4.40 -10.61
N LEU A 11 -56.03 -4.24 -11.88
CA LEU A 11 -56.35 -3.07 -12.71
C LEU A 11 -57.74 -3.27 -13.33
N GLU A 12 -58.69 -2.40 -12.98
CA GLU A 12 -59.87 -2.15 -13.82
C GLU A 12 -59.85 -0.69 -14.27
N ILE A 13 -59.69 -0.49 -15.57
CA ILE A 13 -59.83 0.80 -16.26
C ILE A 13 -61.13 0.71 -17.06
N ASN A 14 -62.08 1.59 -16.76
CA ASN A 14 -63.18 1.89 -17.69
C ASN A 14 -63.02 3.33 -18.17
N ALA A 15 -63.05 3.50 -19.50
CA ALA A 15 -62.86 4.77 -20.18
C ALA A 15 -64.08 5.10 -21.06
N ALA A 16 -64.75 6.19 -20.71
CA ALA A 16 -65.86 6.94 -21.36
C ALA A 16 -66.45 7.83 -20.22
N ASP A 17 -66.89 9.08 -20.34
CA ASP A 17 -66.94 10.10 -21.39
C ASP A 17 -67.19 11.46 -20.66
N SER A 18 -67.09 12.68 -21.21
CA SER A 18 -66.86 13.12 -22.60
C SER A 18 -66.12 14.48 -22.70
N ALA A 19 -65.97 14.93 -23.95
CA ALA A 19 -65.47 16.20 -24.47
C ALA A 19 -65.98 17.54 -23.88
N THR A 20 -65.17 18.57 -24.18
CA THR A 20 -65.45 20.02 -24.40
C THR A 20 -65.60 21.02 -23.25
N ASP A 21 -64.91 22.14 -23.46
CA ASP A 21 -64.89 23.41 -22.75
C ASP A 21 -66.28 24.10 -22.66
N ASP A 22 -66.53 24.87 -21.59
CA ASP A 22 -66.70 26.33 -21.72
C ASP A 22 -66.77 27.09 -20.37
N GLU A 23 -66.39 28.37 -20.44
CA GLU A 23 -66.59 29.49 -19.50
C GLU A 23 -67.19 29.28 -18.08
N ARG A 24 -66.32 29.44 -17.07
CA ARG A 24 -66.34 30.63 -16.18
C ARG A 24 -67.71 31.35 -16.01
N SER A 25 -68.38 31.20 -14.86
CA SER A 25 -68.76 32.38 -14.02
C SER A 25 -69.47 32.09 -12.68
N ARG A 26 -68.93 32.74 -11.64
CA ARG A 26 -69.64 33.46 -10.55
C ARG A 26 -70.70 32.73 -9.70
N ASN A 27 -70.26 32.25 -8.54
CA ASN A 27 -70.61 32.78 -7.21
C ASN A 27 -72.08 33.21 -6.95
N LEU A 28 -72.83 32.44 -6.14
CA LEU A 28 -73.76 32.86 -5.06
C LEU A 28 -74.43 31.58 -4.49
N GLN A 29 -74.23 31.21 -3.23
CA GLN A 29 -75.08 31.58 -2.08
C GLN A 29 -76.55 31.12 -2.16
N GLU A 30 -76.83 29.82 -2.32
CA GLU A 30 -78.18 29.28 -2.04
C GLU A 30 -78.24 27.81 -1.56
N LEU A 31 -77.12 27.26 -1.05
CA LEU A 31 -77.06 25.88 -0.55
C LEU A 31 -77.29 25.79 0.97
N ASP A 32 -78.49 26.16 1.43
CA ASP A 32 -78.93 25.97 2.82
C ASP A 32 -80.46 25.69 2.89
N ARG A 33 -80.97 25.30 4.06
CA ARG A 33 -82.40 25.17 4.46
C ARG A 33 -83.12 23.83 4.27
N ALA A 34 -82.63 22.87 3.48
CA ALA A 34 -83.38 21.63 3.18
C ALA A 34 -83.07 20.39 4.07
N ALA A 35 -82.00 20.41 4.88
CA ALA A 35 -81.53 19.21 5.62
C ALA A 35 -82.22 18.97 6.99
N LEU A 36 -83.27 19.73 7.33
CA LEU A 36 -84.04 19.52 8.56
C LEU A 36 -85.11 18.44 8.37
N SER A 37 -85.13 17.47 9.27
CA SER A 37 -86.12 16.39 9.47
C SER A 37 -86.06 15.13 8.57
N ARG A 38 -85.34 14.11 9.05
CA ARG A 38 -85.87 12.74 9.26
C ARG A 38 -84.98 11.93 10.23
N PRO A 39 -85.52 10.92 10.95
CA PRO A 39 -84.84 10.30 12.10
C PRO A 39 -83.77 9.28 11.69
N LEU A 40 -82.84 9.01 12.62
CA LEU A 40 -81.79 8.00 12.45
C LEU A 40 -82.16 6.70 13.19
N ASP A 41 -82.15 5.56 12.50
CA ASP A 41 -82.47 4.26 13.09
C ASP A 41 -81.29 3.60 13.82
N GLU A 42 -81.66 2.77 14.81
CA GLU A 42 -80.97 1.92 15.80
C GLU A 42 -79.45 1.62 15.71
N THR A 43 -78.80 1.79 14.57
CA THR A 43 -77.33 1.74 14.44
C THR A 43 -76.59 2.71 15.39
N GLN A 44 -77.26 3.78 15.84
CA GLN A 44 -76.75 4.69 16.87
C GLN A 44 -76.76 4.11 18.31
N GLN A 45 -77.39 2.96 18.57
CA GLN A 45 -77.53 2.40 19.92
C GLN A 45 -76.46 1.37 20.30
N SER A 46 -75.52 1.02 19.40
CA SER A 46 -74.30 0.26 19.74
C SER A 46 -73.32 1.03 20.66
N TRP A 47 -73.70 2.26 21.03
CA TRP A 47 -73.07 3.08 22.08
C TRP A 47 -73.04 2.43 23.49
N LEU A 48 -73.71 1.31 23.73
CA LEU A 48 -74.00 0.86 25.11
C LEU A 48 -73.00 -0.11 25.77
N LEU A 49 -72.16 -0.86 25.04
CA LEU A 49 -71.19 -1.79 25.66
C LEU A 49 -69.84 -1.91 24.91
N GLY A 50 -69.00 -0.88 25.04
CA GLY A 50 -67.54 -0.99 24.82
C GLY A 50 -66.80 -1.50 26.07
N PRO A 51 -65.64 -2.16 25.94
CA PRO A 51 -64.99 -2.85 27.06
C PRO A 51 -64.44 -1.90 28.14
N ALA A 52 -64.34 -2.42 29.37
CA ALA A 52 -63.89 -1.68 30.55
C ALA A 52 -62.38 -1.35 30.54
N GLU A 53 -62.01 -0.33 29.75
CA GLU A 53 -60.69 0.30 29.75
C GLU A 53 -60.36 0.87 31.15
N GLN A 54 -59.45 0.21 31.87
CA GLN A 54 -58.87 0.77 33.10
C GLN A 54 -58.07 2.04 32.77
N LYS A 55 -58.67 3.21 32.98
CA LYS A 55 -58.05 4.53 32.82
C LYS A 55 -56.81 4.71 33.70
N LYS A 56 -55.66 4.18 33.25
CA LYS A 56 -54.33 4.53 33.78
C LYS A 56 -54.07 5.99 33.46
N LYS A 57 -54.45 6.89 34.38
CA LYS A 57 -54.17 8.34 34.30
C LYS A 57 -52.69 8.55 34.04
N LYS A 58 -52.31 8.82 32.78
CA LYS A 58 -50.95 9.20 32.42
C LYS A 58 -50.70 10.54 33.14
N LYS A 59 -49.70 10.59 34.02
CA LYS A 59 -49.36 11.81 34.75
C LYS A 59 -48.54 12.69 33.81
N TYR A 60 -49.11 13.81 33.38
CA TYR A 60 -48.43 14.85 32.61
C TYR A 60 -47.71 15.81 33.57
N VAL A 61 -46.77 16.60 33.06
CA VAL A 61 -46.08 17.66 33.81
C VAL A 61 -46.13 18.92 32.96
N ASP A 62 -46.76 19.96 33.47
CA ASP A 62 -46.95 21.22 32.74
C ASP A 62 -45.77 22.15 32.96
N LEU A 63 -45.01 22.41 31.88
CA LEU A 63 -44.00 23.46 31.83
C LEU A 63 -44.52 24.64 30.99
N GLY A 64 -45.55 25.32 31.49
CA GLY A 64 -46.00 26.65 31.08
C GLY A 64 -46.59 26.84 29.67
N CYS A 65 -46.16 26.06 28.67
CA CYS A 65 -46.60 26.22 27.27
C CYS A 65 -46.61 24.92 26.45
N ILE A 66 -46.10 23.79 26.96
CA ILE A 66 -46.12 22.48 26.26
C ILE A 66 -46.45 21.33 27.23
N ILE A 67 -47.52 20.59 26.95
CA ILE A 67 -47.92 19.37 27.67
C ILE A 67 -47.08 18.19 27.16
N VAL A 68 -46.20 17.64 27.99
CA VAL A 68 -45.41 16.44 27.67
C VAL A 68 -45.73 15.30 28.64
N SER A 69 -45.94 14.09 28.10
CA SER A 69 -46.10 12.89 28.92
C SER A 69 -44.83 12.62 29.73
N ARG A 70 -44.96 12.41 31.06
CA ARG A 70 -43.82 12.16 31.96
C ARG A 70 -42.94 10.99 31.51
N LYS A 71 -43.50 10.00 30.79
CA LYS A 71 -42.69 8.92 30.18
C LYS A 71 -41.80 9.41 29.05
N ILE A 72 -42.31 10.27 28.17
CA ILE A 72 -41.53 10.84 27.06
C ILE A 72 -40.45 11.76 27.61
N PHE A 73 -40.79 12.64 28.57
CA PHE A 73 -39.82 13.53 29.22
C PHE A 73 -38.69 12.77 29.94
N VAL A 74 -39.00 11.69 30.66
CA VAL A 74 -37.96 10.85 31.30
C VAL A 74 -37.09 10.14 30.26
N TRP A 75 -37.66 9.71 29.13
CA TRP A 75 -36.88 9.11 28.04
C TRP A 75 -35.99 10.13 27.33
N THR A 76 -36.45 11.35 27.05
CA THR A 76 -35.63 12.39 26.40
C THR A 76 -34.52 12.91 27.30
N VAL A 77 -34.78 13.09 28.60
CA VAL A 77 -33.73 13.42 29.58
C VAL A 77 -32.75 12.25 29.74
N GLY A 78 -33.24 11.01 29.74
CA GLY A 78 -32.41 9.81 29.80
C GLY A 78 -31.47 9.67 28.60
N THR A 79 -31.95 9.85 27.37
CA THR A 79 -31.10 9.77 26.17
C THR A 79 -30.07 10.89 26.12
N LEU A 80 -30.41 12.10 26.57
CA LEU A 80 -29.48 13.23 26.65
C LEU A 80 -28.36 13.00 27.67
N LEU A 81 -28.67 12.40 28.82
CA LEU A 81 -27.67 12.04 29.83
C LEU A 81 -26.76 10.91 29.35
N VAL A 82 -27.30 9.89 28.69
CA VAL A 82 -26.52 8.79 28.11
C VAL A 82 -25.61 9.27 26.98
N SER A 83 -26.08 10.15 26.10
CA SER A 83 -25.23 10.71 25.02
C SER A 83 -24.12 11.61 25.58
N GLY A 84 -24.41 12.41 26.61
CA GLY A 84 -23.41 13.18 27.35
C GLY A 84 -22.35 12.30 28.02
N PHE A 85 -22.75 11.21 28.67
CA PHE A 85 -21.83 10.23 29.25
C PHE A 85 -20.97 9.53 28.19
N LEU A 86 -21.56 9.15 27.05
CA LEU A 86 -20.84 8.49 25.95
C LEU A 86 -19.79 9.44 25.33
N ALA A 87 -20.14 10.70 25.09
CA ALA A 87 -19.20 11.71 24.62
C ALA A 87 -18.09 12.02 25.64
N GLY A 88 -18.44 12.08 26.94
CA GLY A 88 -17.47 12.21 28.04
C GLY A 88 -16.50 11.03 28.11
N PHE A 89 -16.99 9.81 27.91
CA PHE A 89 -16.16 8.60 27.92
C PHE A 89 -15.21 8.53 26.71
N ILE A 90 -15.68 8.89 25.51
CA ILE A 90 -14.85 8.97 24.31
C ILE A 90 -13.74 10.03 24.48
N THR A 91 -14.07 11.22 24.99
CA THR A 91 -13.08 12.29 25.22
C THR A 91 -12.10 11.95 26.33
N LEU A 92 -12.52 11.21 27.36
CA LEU A 92 -11.61 10.63 28.37
C LEU A 92 -10.59 9.69 27.70
N ILE A 93 -11.05 8.69 26.93
CA ILE A 93 -10.17 7.72 26.24
C ILE A 93 -9.16 8.44 25.34
N VAL A 94 -9.61 9.39 24.51
CA VAL A 94 -8.70 10.14 23.60
C VAL A 94 -7.64 10.94 24.38
N LYS A 95 -7.94 11.35 25.62
CA LYS A 95 -7.03 12.12 26.48
C LYS A 95 -6.15 11.25 27.38
N THR A 96 -6.56 10.03 27.73
CA THR A 96 -5.73 9.05 28.46
C THR A 96 -4.86 8.18 27.55
N VAL A 97 -5.16 8.07 26.25
CA VAL A 97 -4.24 7.42 25.29
C VAL A 97 -2.96 8.26 25.19
N PRO A 98 -1.78 7.73 25.58
CA PRO A 98 -0.54 8.47 25.51
C PRO A 98 -0.14 8.64 24.04
N ARG A 99 -0.29 9.86 23.50
CA ARG A 99 0.20 10.20 22.16
C ARG A 99 1.71 9.96 22.11
N HIS A 100 2.10 8.90 21.42
CA HIS A 100 3.50 8.56 21.20
C HIS A 100 4.13 9.64 20.32
N HIS A 101 4.86 10.57 20.93
CA HIS A 101 5.73 11.46 20.19
C HIS A 101 6.86 10.62 19.59
N HIS A 102 6.87 10.47 18.26
CA HIS A 102 8.03 9.94 17.57
C HIS A 102 9.24 10.81 17.91
N SER A 103 10.25 10.22 18.55
CA SER A 103 11.55 10.87 18.65
C SER A 103 12.08 11.12 17.24
N LYS A 104 12.75 12.26 17.03
CA LYS A 104 13.54 12.44 15.81
C LYS A 104 14.55 11.28 15.73
N SER A 105 14.70 10.69 14.54
CA SER A 105 15.72 9.67 14.32
C SER A 105 17.10 10.23 14.68
N PRO A 106 18.01 9.41 15.22
CA PRO A 106 19.41 9.79 15.37
C PRO A 106 19.99 10.27 14.03
N SER A 107 21.04 11.10 14.09
CA SER A 107 21.78 11.49 12.89
C SER A 107 22.41 10.27 12.23
N ASP A 108 22.13 10.04 10.95
CA ASP A 108 22.64 8.89 10.21
C ASP A 108 24.16 8.94 10.05
N ASN A 109 24.85 7.93 10.59
CA ASN A 109 26.29 7.76 10.41
C ASN A 109 26.59 7.13 9.04
N TYR A 110 26.47 7.91 7.96
CA TYR A 110 26.66 7.43 6.58
C TYR A 110 28.03 6.77 6.34
N THR A 111 29.11 7.19 7.03
CA THR A 111 30.42 6.54 6.96
C THR A 111 30.38 5.09 7.47
N LEU A 112 29.64 4.83 8.55
CA LEU A 112 29.44 3.48 9.09
C LEU A 112 28.52 2.64 8.19
N ALA A 113 27.50 3.26 7.59
CA ALA A 113 26.64 2.60 6.61
C ALA A 113 27.43 2.19 5.36
N LEU A 114 28.30 3.07 4.86
CA LEU A 114 29.19 2.80 3.72
C LEU A 114 30.16 1.66 4.02
N HIS A 115 30.86 1.69 5.16
CA HIS A 115 31.75 0.62 5.58
C HIS A 115 31.02 -0.74 5.61
N LYS A 116 29.82 -0.79 6.22
CA LYS A 116 28.99 -2.01 6.25
C LYS A 116 28.52 -2.47 4.86
N ALA A 117 28.19 -1.54 3.97
CA ALA A 117 27.81 -1.85 2.59
C ALA A 117 28.99 -2.45 1.79
N LEU A 118 30.24 -2.03 2.06
CA LEU A 118 31.42 -2.63 1.45
C LEU A 118 31.77 -3.99 2.07
N MET A 119 31.58 -4.16 3.39
CA MET A 119 31.68 -5.46 4.05
C MET A 119 30.69 -6.51 3.50
N PHE A 120 29.52 -6.09 2.98
CA PHE A 120 28.61 -7.01 2.30
C PHE A 120 29.26 -7.65 1.06
N PHE A 121 29.98 -6.89 0.24
CA PHE A 121 30.72 -7.48 -0.89
C PHE A 121 31.78 -8.47 -0.40
N ASN A 122 32.54 -8.17 0.65
CA ASN A 122 33.48 -9.14 1.25
C ASN A 122 32.79 -10.40 1.79
N ALA A 123 31.55 -10.28 2.27
CA ALA A 123 30.73 -11.41 2.67
C ALA A 123 30.23 -12.25 1.47
N GLN A 124 30.13 -11.67 0.27
CA GLN A 124 29.74 -12.35 -0.97
C GLN A 124 30.91 -12.88 -1.83
N ARG A 125 32.18 -12.51 -1.56
CA ARG A 125 33.35 -12.99 -2.31
C ARG A 125 33.43 -14.52 -2.38
N SER A 126 33.69 -15.06 -3.55
CA SER A 126 33.89 -16.49 -3.81
C SER A 126 35.35 -16.80 -4.20
N GLY A 127 35.74 -18.07 -4.17
CA GLY A 127 37.11 -18.50 -4.47
C GLY A 127 38.02 -18.50 -3.23
N LYS A 128 39.30 -18.19 -3.45
CA LYS A 128 40.30 -18.08 -2.38
C LYS A 128 40.26 -16.67 -1.79
N LEU A 129 39.88 -16.55 -0.52
CA LEU A 129 39.78 -15.28 0.17
C LEU A 129 41.16 -14.74 0.57
N PRO A 130 41.37 -13.41 0.58
CA PRO A 130 42.56 -12.82 1.16
C PRO A 130 42.58 -13.02 2.68
N LYS A 131 43.78 -13.11 3.27
CA LYS A 131 43.96 -13.29 4.73
C LYS A 131 43.34 -12.18 5.58
N HIS A 132 43.06 -11.02 4.99
CA HIS A 132 42.54 -9.81 5.65
C HIS A 132 41.15 -9.41 5.11
N ASN A 133 40.25 -10.37 4.91
CA ASN A 133 38.89 -10.12 4.37
C ASN A 133 37.92 -9.41 5.34
N ASN A 134 38.33 -9.15 6.60
CA ASN A 134 37.52 -8.56 7.68
C ASN A 134 36.18 -9.26 8.01
N VAL A 135 35.92 -10.44 7.43
CA VAL A 135 34.72 -11.26 7.67
C VAL A 135 35.16 -12.65 8.16
N SER A 136 35.19 -12.84 9.48
CA SER A 136 35.79 -14.01 10.15
C SER A 136 35.06 -15.34 9.90
N TRP A 137 33.77 -15.30 9.58
CA TRP A 137 32.94 -16.49 9.33
C TRP A 137 32.95 -16.95 7.86
N ARG A 138 33.64 -16.22 6.96
CA ARG A 138 33.81 -16.63 5.56
C ARG A 138 35.14 -17.38 5.38
N GLY A 139 35.06 -18.56 4.77
CA GLY A 139 36.22 -19.36 4.35
C GLY A 139 36.36 -19.45 2.83
N ASN A 140 37.44 -20.07 2.37
CA ASN A 140 37.64 -20.37 0.94
C ASN A 140 36.51 -21.27 0.42
N SER A 141 35.88 -20.90 -0.68
CA SER A 141 34.78 -21.65 -1.31
C SER A 141 34.99 -21.73 -2.82
N CYS A 142 34.34 -22.65 -3.53
CA CYS A 142 34.28 -22.64 -5.00
C CYS A 142 35.66 -22.56 -5.72
N VAL A 143 36.72 -23.11 -5.09
CA VAL A 143 38.10 -23.05 -5.60
C VAL A 143 38.34 -23.96 -6.82
N ASN A 144 37.36 -24.80 -7.15
CA ASN A 144 37.38 -25.75 -8.26
C ASN A 144 36.34 -25.43 -9.35
N ASP A 145 35.69 -24.26 -9.28
CA ASP A 145 34.77 -23.80 -10.31
C ASP A 145 35.50 -23.70 -11.67
N GLY A 146 34.89 -24.23 -12.73
CA GLY A 146 35.53 -24.30 -14.04
C GLY A 146 36.76 -25.22 -14.08
N LYS A 147 36.89 -26.20 -13.17
CA LYS A 147 37.89 -27.28 -13.24
C LYS A 147 37.25 -28.67 -13.40
N SER A 148 35.96 -28.70 -13.77
CA SER A 148 35.25 -29.96 -14.02
C SER A 148 35.80 -30.69 -15.26
N ALA A 149 35.47 -31.97 -15.37
CA ALA A 149 36.17 -32.94 -16.19
C ALA A 149 36.32 -32.57 -17.68
N THR A 150 37.37 -33.16 -18.28
CA THR A 150 37.79 -33.10 -19.68
C THR A 150 36.63 -32.91 -20.67
N GLY A 151 36.40 -31.67 -21.11
CA GLY A 151 35.35 -31.34 -22.09
C GLY A 151 34.63 -30.01 -21.85
N THR A 152 34.66 -29.44 -20.64
CA THR A 152 34.09 -28.09 -20.44
C THR A 152 34.95 -27.01 -21.10
N ILE A 153 34.31 -26.10 -21.82
CA ILE A 153 34.95 -24.91 -22.39
C ILE A 153 35.55 -24.06 -21.25
N PHE A 154 34.76 -23.86 -20.19
CA PHE A 154 35.06 -23.11 -18.97
C PHE A 154 36.29 -23.62 -18.20
N LYS A 155 37.31 -22.76 -18.05
CA LYS A 155 38.58 -23.01 -17.35
C LYS A 155 38.81 -21.96 -16.25
N ASP A 156 39.00 -22.42 -15.02
CA ASP A 156 39.33 -21.61 -13.81
C ASP A 156 38.40 -20.42 -13.55
N LEU A 157 37.16 -20.70 -13.17
CA LEU A 157 36.14 -19.74 -12.74
C LEU A 157 36.14 -19.51 -11.21
N ALA A 158 37.23 -19.86 -10.53
CA ALA A 158 37.43 -19.56 -9.11
C ALA A 158 37.61 -18.05 -8.91
N GLY A 159 36.74 -17.45 -8.09
CA GLY A 159 36.66 -15.99 -7.89
C GLY A 159 35.23 -15.46 -7.98
N GLY A 160 35.11 -14.14 -8.02
CA GLY A 160 33.86 -13.39 -8.22
C GLY A 160 33.00 -13.25 -6.96
N TYR A 161 31.74 -12.86 -7.15
CA TYR A 161 30.76 -12.70 -6.06
C TYR A 161 29.55 -13.63 -6.24
N TYR A 162 28.98 -14.07 -5.12
CA TYR A 162 27.66 -14.69 -5.10
C TYR A 162 26.57 -13.63 -5.29
N ASP A 163 25.55 -13.95 -6.07
CA ASP A 163 24.50 -13.00 -6.45
C ASP A 163 23.63 -12.59 -5.25
N ALA A 164 23.14 -13.58 -4.50
CA ALA A 164 22.21 -13.36 -3.39
C ALA A 164 22.53 -14.28 -2.19
N GLY A 165 21.51 -14.85 -1.55
CA GLY A 165 21.66 -15.82 -0.46
C GLY A 165 22.00 -17.25 -0.90
N ASP A 166 22.18 -17.48 -2.20
CA ASP A 166 22.57 -18.75 -2.79
C ASP A 166 24.07 -18.80 -3.11
N ALA A 167 24.55 -19.97 -3.53
CA ALA A 167 25.95 -20.19 -3.92
C ALA A 167 26.17 -20.04 -5.44
N ILE A 168 25.26 -19.34 -6.15
CA ILE A 168 25.30 -19.19 -7.61
C ILE A 168 25.94 -17.83 -7.97
N LYS A 169 26.65 -17.81 -9.10
CA LYS A 169 27.33 -16.63 -9.65
C LYS A 169 26.60 -16.16 -10.90
N PHE A 170 25.68 -15.24 -10.75
CA PHE A 170 25.01 -14.62 -11.90
C PHE A 170 25.80 -13.38 -12.36
N HIS A 171 26.59 -13.53 -13.43
CA HIS A 171 27.45 -12.44 -13.91
C HIS A 171 26.69 -11.21 -14.44
N PHE A 172 25.44 -11.36 -14.89
CA PHE A 172 24.62 -10.22 -15.33
C PHE A 172 24.32 -9.24 -14.17
N PRO A 173 23.62 -9.63 -13.09
CA PRO A 173 23.44 -8.75 -11.93
C PRO A 173 24.76 -8.35 -11.24
N ALA A 174 25.76 -9.24 -11.17
CA ALA A 174 27.07 -8.89 -10.62
C ALA A 174 27.76 -7.75 -11.41
N SER A 175 27.77 -7.81 -12.75
CA SER A 175 28.34 -6.73 -13.59
C SER A 175 27.57 -5.42 -13.47
N PHE A 176 26.23 -5.46 -13.32
CA PHE A 176 25.43 -4.28 -13.03
C PHE A 176 25.80 -3.66 -11.67
N ALA A 177 25.92 -4.47 -10.62
CA ALA A 177 26.33 -4.01 -9.28
C ALA A 177 27.72 -3.37 -9.29
N MET A 178 28.69 -3.97 -9.99
CA MET A 178 30.05 -3.40 -10.13
C MET A 178 30.05 -2.11 -10.94
N THR A 179 29.19 -1.98 -11.96
CA THR A 179 29.05 -0.75 -12.75
C THR A 179 28.52 0.40 -11.88
N MET A 180 27.47 0.13 -11.09
CA MET A 180 26.91 1.12 -10.15
C MET A 180 27.90 1.50 -9.05
N LEU A 181 28.64 0.52 -8.50
CA LEU A 181 29.69 0.77 -7.51
C LEU A 181 30.86 1.58 -8.08
N SER A 182 31.25 1.32 -9.33
CA SER A 182 32.26 2.15 -10.00
C SER A 182 31.76 3.57 -10.25
N TRP A 183 30.51 3.74 -10.68
CA TRP A 183 29.94 5.07 -10.90
C TRP A 183 29.89 5.87 -9.59
N SER A 184 29.51 5.26 -8.47
CA SER A 184 29.50 5.95 -7.18
C SER A 184 30.91 6.40 -6.75
N VAL A 185 31.97 5.63 -7.06
CA VAL A 185 33.36 6.05 -6.81
C VAL A 185 33.81 7.20 -7.71
N ILE A 186 33.37 7.26 -8.97
CA ILE A 186 33.68 8.38 -9.87
C ILE A 186 33.04 9.67 -9.33
N GLU A 187 31.74 9.61 -9.03
CA GLU A 187 30.96 10.76 -8.58
C GLU A 187 31.38 11.27 -7.19
N TYR A 188 31.74 10.35 -6.28
CA TYR A 188 32.01 10.67 -4.87
C TYR A 188 33.41 10.28 -4.38
N SER A 189 34.39 10.21 -5.29
CA SER A 189 35.80 9.84 -5.01
C SER A 189 36.36 10.44 -3.72
N ALA A 190 36.28 11.77 -3.57
CA ALA A 190 36.75 12.49 -2.38
C ALA A 190 36.06 12.06 -1.06
N LYS A 191 34.80 11.59 -1.11
CA LYS A 191 34.08 11.06 0.06
C LYS A 191 34.56 9.65 0.41
N TYR A 192 34.85 8.81 -0.58
CA TYR A 192 35.46 7.49 -0.36
C TYR A 192 36.88 7.60 0.20
N GLU A 193 37.64 8.61 -0.22
CA GLU A 193 38.96 8.92 0.32
C GLU A 193 38.87 9.44 1.77
N ALA A 194 38.00 10.41 2.05
CA ALA A 194 37.75 10.91 3.41
C ALA A 194 37.22 9.83 4.37
N ALA A 195 36.54 8.80 3.86
CA ALA A 195 36.11 7.63 4.62
C ALA A 195 37.21 6.56 4.79
N GLY A 196 38.35 6.65 4.08
CA GLY A 196 39.42 5.64 4.07
C GLY A 196 39.11 4.38 3.26
N GLU A 197 37.94 4.32 2.61
CA GLU A 197 37.41 3.11 1.95
C GLU A 197 37.79 2.99 0.46
N LEU A 198 38.39 4.02 -0.15
CA LEU A 198 38.69 4.06 -1.59
C LEU A 198 39.47 2.82 -2.09
N ASN A 199 40.46 2.35 -1.32
CA ASN A 199 41.26 1.18 -1.68
C ASN A 199 40.47 -0.14 -1.57
N HIS A 200 39.54 -0.21 -0.61
CA HIS A 200 38.68 -1.37 -0.40
C HIS A 200 37.69 -1.53 -1.57
N VAL A 201 37.07 -0.44 -2.05
CA VAL A 201 36.23 -0.49 -3.25
C VAL A 201 37.02 -0.90 -4.49
N LYS A 202 38.26 -0.42 -4.64
CA LYS A 202 39.14 -0.81 -5.75
C LYS A 202 39.48 -2.30 -5.73
N ASP A 203 39.72 -2.93 -4.57
CA ASP A 203 39.87 -4.39 -4.49
C ASP A 203 38.57 -5.13 -4.85
N ILE A 204 37.42 -4.61 -4.39
CA ILE A 204 36.10 -5.20 -4.70
C ILE A 204 35.88 -5.28 -6.21
N LEU A 205 36.03 -4.14 -6.91
CA LEU A 205 35.87 -4.02 -8.36
C LEU A 205 36.89 -4.90 -9.12
N SER A 206 38.13 -4.93 -8.65
CA SER A 206 39.21 -5.74 -9.25
C SER A 206 38.91 -7.24 -9.18
N GLY A 207 38.32 -7.71 -8.08
CA GLY A 207 37.96 -9.13 -7.89
C GLY A 207 36.94 -9.66 -8.90
N GLU A 208 35.88 -8.91 -9.20
CA GLU A 208 34.92 -9.32 -10.24
C GLU A 208 35.52 -9.15 -11.63
N LEU A 209 36.24 -8.05 -11.91
CA LEU A 209 36.83 -7.80 -13.24
C LEU A 209 37.81 -8.91 -13.66
N ILE A 210 38.62 -9.43 -12.73
CA ILE A 210 39.51 -10.58 -12.99
C ILE A 210 38.70 -11.83 -13.34
N THR A 211 37.62 -12.10 -12.61
CA THR A 211 36.75 -13.26 -12.82
C THR A 211 36.01 -13.15 -14.16
N PHE A 212 35.51 -11.96 -14.47
CA PHE A 212 34.86 -11.62 -15.71
C PHE A 212 35.79 -11.77 -16.92
N SER A 213 37.03 -11.32 -16.81
CA SER A 213 38.05 -11.45 -17.87
C SER A 213 38.38 -12.92 -18.17
N ARG A 214 38.46 -13.79 -17.14
CA ARG A 214 38.64 -15.24 -17.29
C ARG A 214 37.44 -15.88 -18.00
N LEU A 215 36.22 -15.51 -17.60
CA LEU A 215 34.98 -15.97 -18.24
C LEU A 215 34.93 -15.58 -19.72
N SER A 216 35.18 -14.31 -20.05
CA SER A 216 35.17 -13.78 -21.43
C SER A 216 36.26 -14.41 -22.31
N THR A 217 37.48 -14.57 -21.79
CA THR A 217 38.58 -15.28 -22.48
C THR A 217 38.18 -16.69 -22.87
N THR A 218 37.34 -17.32 -22.06
CA THR A 218 36.90 -18.70 -22.21
C THR A 218 35.67 -18.85 -23.11
N LEU A 219 34.74 -17.89 -23.10
CA LEU A 219 33.52 -17.86 -23.92
C LEU A 219 33.76 -17.58 -25.42
N ARG A 220 34.96 -17.90 -25.94
CA ARG A 220 35.24 -17.93 -27.39
C ARG A 220 34.55 -19.13 -28.07
N ILE A 221 33.22 -19.07 -28.11
CA ILE A 221 32.34 -20.01 -28.81
C ILE A 221 32.12 -19.49 -30.25
N PRO A 222 32.27 -20.33 -31.29
CA PRO A 222 31.97 -19.94 -32.66
C PRO A 222 30.45 -20.08 -32.97
N SER A 223 29.63 -19.07 -32.65
CA SER A 223 28.26 -18.81 -33.20
C SER A 223 27.47 -17.78 -32.36
N PRO A 224 26.33 -17.25 -32.85
CA PRO A 224 26.13 -16.50 -34.10
C PRO A 224 26.38 -14.97 -33.88
N PRO A 225 26.60 -14.18 -34.95
CA PRO A 225 27.37 -12.94 -34.84
C PRO A 225 26.67 -11.70 -34.28
N LEU A 226 25.35 -11.70 -34.02
CA LEU A 226 24.61 -10.46 -33.70
C LEU A 226 24.40 -10.22 -32.19
N LEU A 227 23.76 -11.15 -31.48
CA LEU A 227 23.46 -10.98 -30.06
C LEU A 227 24.74 -10.99 -29.20
N HIS A 228 25.70 -11.85 -29.56
CA HIS A 228 27.00 -11.90 -28.90
C HIS A 228 27.82 -10.64 -29.18
N ARG A 229 27.75 -10.04 -30.39
CA ARG A 229 28.38 -8.74 -30.63
C ARG A 229 27.74 -7.64 -29.81
N LEU A 230 26.42 -7.54 -29.74
CA LEU A 230 25.79 -6.49 -28.92
C LEU A 230 26.16 -6.62 -27.44
N VAL A 231 26.08 -7.83 -26.87
CA VAL A 231 26.45 -8.05 -25.47
C VAL A 231 27.96 -7.86 -25.27
N GLN A 232 28.82 -8.36 -26.15
CA GLN A 232 30.26 -8.13 -26.04
C GLN A 232 30.65 -6.68 -26.27
N GLU A 233 30.12 -5.95 -27.25
CA GLU A 233 30.48 -4.54 -27.49
C GLU A 233 30.04 -3.68 -26.30
N ILE A 234 28.81 -3.84 -25.79
CA ILE A 234 28.35 -3.12 -24.59
C ILE A 234 29.24 -3.42 -23.38
N LEU A 235 29.63 -4.67 -23.20
CA LEU A 235 30.41 -5.16 -22.06
C LEU A 235 31.91 -4.88 -22.18
N LEU A 236 32.45 -4.91 -23.39
CA LEU A 236 33.85 -4.61 -23.70
C LEU A 236 34.07 -3.10 -23.71
N GLU A 237 33.09 -2.29 -24.14
CA GLU A 237 33.11 -0.84 -23.96
C GLU A 237 32.83 -0.45 -22.50
N ALA A 238 31.97 -1.16 -21.76
CA ALA A 238 31.86 -0.97 -20.31
C ALA A 238 33.18 -1.30 -19.58
N ILE A 239 33.85 -2.40 -19.97
CA ILE A 239 35.17 -2.78 -19.44
C ILE A 239 36.26 -1.79 -19.88
N ARG A 240 36.23 -1.29 -21.13
CA ARG A 240 37.19 -0.28 -21.60
C ARG A 240 36.97 1.06 -20.92
N LEU A 241 35.73 1.52 -20.77
CA LEU A 241 35.39 2.69 -19.95
C LEU A 241 35.91 2.49 -18.53
N LEU A 242 35.59 1.37 -17.88
CA LEU A 242 36.06 1.04 -16.54
C LEU A 242 37.60 1.03 -16.44
N MET A 243 38.30 0.44 -17.41
CA MET A 243 39.77 0.40 -17.47
C MET A 243 40.37 1.79 -17.75
N ILE A 244 39.77 2.59 -18.63
CA ILE A 244 40.16 3.98 -18.93
C ILE A 244 39.95 4.87 -17.68
N ILE A 245 38.88 4.62 -16.92
CA ILE A 245 38.56 5.33 -15.67
C ILE A 245 39.55 4.94 -14.57
N ILE A 246 39.85 3.64 -14.41
CA ILE A 246 40.86 3.15 -13.46
C ILE A 246 42.25 3.73 -13.79
N ALA A 247 42.63 3.74 -15.07
CA ALA A 247 43.89 4.34 -15.52
C ALA A 247 43.93 5.87 -15.37
N GLY A 248 42.84 6.56 -15.71
CA GLY A 248 42.71 8.02 -15.62
C GLY A 248 42.71 8.54 -14.18
N CYS A 249 42.24 7.73 -13.22
CA CYS A 249 42.30 8.03 -11.80
C CYS A 249 43.75 7.98 -11.24
N GLY A 250 44.70 7.39 -11.97
CA GLY A 250 46.12 7.34 -11.61
C GLY A 250 46.98 8.51 -12.10
N LEU A 251 46.42 9.46 -12.88
CA LEU A 251 47.19 10.50 -13.59
C LEU A 251 46.88 11.94 -13.16
N ARG A 252 46.30 12.13 -11.96
CA ARG A 252 45.94 13.46 -11.44
C ARG A 252 46.41 13.67 -10.00
N HIS A 253 47.73 13.57 -9.81
CA HIS A 253 48.51 14.12 -8.70
C HIS A 253 49.79 14.73 -9.26
#